data_AF-A0A9W3D838-F1
#
_entry.id   AF-A0A9W3D838-F1
#
_cell.length_a   1.000
_cell.length_b   1.000
_cell.length_c   1.000
_cell.angle_alpha   90.00
_cell.angle_beta   90.00
_cell.angle_gamma   90.00
#
_symmetry.space_group_name_H-M   'P 1'
#
loop_
_entity.id
_entity.type
_entity.pdbx_description
1 polymer ?
#
loop_
_entity_poly.entity_id
_entity_poly.type
_entity_poly.pdbx_seq_one_letter_code
_entity_poly.pdbx_strand_id
1 'polypeptide(L)'
;MLAIPLQFCNGIIPLQIFLAIGVFSCSEYLGVFNKTTNGNTSNNIIAIELDINKDEEFGDIDDNHVGININGLRSVVSAPAGYYDDNDGKFHNLSLVSGKVMRLSIVYSQPDKQLNVTLSPAEFSDTPLEPLLSLKQDLSPYILEEMYLGFTASTGSVGAIHYMLNSVSGPEVDYPSFDISVVPTLPPYPKKVTDKTRIILAVCLILAVTIAFVTSLIGFLFYMRHKKVKEVLEEWEIQYGPHRFAYKELYNATKGFKEKQVLGSGGFGQVYKGTLPGSDAEIAVKRTSQGSSQGKSEFIAEISTIGRLRHPNLVRLLGYCRHKEDLFLVYD
;
A
#
# COMPACT_ATOMS: atom_id res chain seq x y z
N MET A 1 5.13 33.97 -10.70
CA MET A 1 4.76 35.34 -10.34
C MET A 1 5.16 36.25 -11.48
N LEU A 2 4.18 36.69 -12.27
CA LEU A 2 4.36 37.78 -13.23
C LEU A 2 4.05 39.09 -12.49
N ALA A 3 4.94 40.07 -12.54
CA ALA A 3 4.85 41.32 -11.79
C ALA A 3 5.03 42.49 -12.76
N ILE A 4 4.02 43.36 -12.86
CA ILE A 4 4.04 44.55 -13.72
C ILE A 4 4.13 45.79 -12.81
N PRO A 5 5.12 46.68 -13.01
CA PRO A 5 5.26 47.87 -12.19
C PRO A 5 4.07 48.81 -12.39
N LEU A 6 3.52 49.32 -11.29
CA LEU A 6 2.49 50.37 -11.28
C LEU A 6 3.13 51.71 -10.91
N GLN A 7 2.72 52.78 -11.61
CA GLN A 7 3.09 54.15 -11.28
C GLN A 7 1.81 54.91 -10.89
N PHE A 8 1.70 55.29 -9.62
CA PHE A 8 0.49 55.93 -9.06
C PHE A 8 0.46 57.42 -9.40
N CYS A 9 -0.46 57.83 -10.29
CA CYS A 9 -0.77 59.24 -10.56
C CYS A 9 -2.23 59.55 -10.22
N ASN A 10 -2.46 60.21 -9.07
CA ASN A 10 -3.67 60.97 -8.65
C ASN A 10 -5.01 60.68 -9.37
N GLY A 11 -5.53 59.46 -9.29
CA GLY A 11 -6.83 59.12 -9.87
C GLY A 11 -7.28 57.70 -9.53
N ILE A 12 -8.60 57.53 -9.40
CA ILE A 12 -9.36 56.31 -9.08
C ILE A 12 -8.81 55.08 -9.83
N ILE A 13 -8.73 53.92 -9.16
CA ILE A 13 -8.17 52.69 -9.73
C ILE A 13 -9.21 51.56 -9.68
N PRO A 14 -10.02 51.40 -10.73
CA PRO A 14 -10.79 50.19 -10.93
C PRO A 14 -9.90 49.08 -11.53
N LEU A 15 -9.76 47.98 -10.80
CA LEU A 15 -9.04 46.77 -11.23
C LEU A 15 -10.08 45.80 -11.84
N GLN A 16 -9.75 45.06 -12.90
CA GLN A 16 -10.57 43.93 -13.36
C GLN A 16 -9.70 42.95 -14.13
N ILE A 17 -9.36 41.83 -13.50
CA ILE A 17 -8.06 41.21 -13.75
C ILE A 17 -8.10 39.69 -13.90
N PHE A 18 -7.07 39.15 -14.54
CA PHE A 18 -6.93 37.75 -14.89
C PHE A 18 -5.40 37.39 -14.99
N LEU A 19 -5.03 36.13 -14.73
CA LEU A 19 -3.74 35.47 -14.35
C LEU A 19 -2.89 34.56 -15.32
N ALA A 20 -1.56 34.73 -15.38
CA ALA A 20 -0.63 33.73 -16.00
C ALA A 20 0.62 33.34 -15.15
N ILE A 21 0.73 32.02 -14.94
CA ILE A 21 1.88 31.08 -14.83
C ILE A 21 2.92 31.15 -13.66
N GLY A 22 2.93 30.05 -12.90
CA GLY A 22 4.06 29.16 -12.51
C GLY A 22 5.42 29.73 -12.08
N VAL A 23 5.76 29.55 -10.79
CA VAL A 23 6.99 28.90 -10.26
C VAL A 23 6.67 28.39 -8.84
N PHE A 24 7.19 27.20 -8.51
CA PHE A 24 6.98 26.41 -7.29
C PHE A 24 7.17 27.18 -5.96
N SER A 25 6.06 27.46 -5.28
CA SER A 25 5.98 27.33 -3.82
C SER A 25 4.95 26.24 -3.52
N CYS A 26 5.36 25.20 -2.81
CA CYS A 26 4.46 24.18 -2.32
C CYS A 26 3.55 24.78 -1.23
N SER A 27 2.33 24.25 -1.12
CA SER A 27 1.36 24.44 -0.02
C SER A 27 0.48 25.70 -0.06
N GLU A 28 -0.43 25.72 0.90
CA GLU A 28 -1.59 26.57 1.16
C GLU A 28 -1.32 28.09 1.13
N TYR A 29 -0.06 28.52 1.00
CA TYR A 29 0.34 29.94 1.06
C TYR A 29 0.24 30.72 -0.25
N LEU A 30 -0.42 30.16 -1.27
CA LEU A 30 -0.72 30.79 -2.56
C LEU A 30 0.50 31.34 -3.32
N GLY A 31 1.72 31.01 -2.91
CA GLY A 31 2.96 31.61 -3.43
C GLY A 31 3.15 33.09 -3.12
N VAL A 32 2.38 33.61 -2.15
CA VAL A 32 2.46 34.99 -1.66
C VAL A 32 3.14 35.05 -0.30
N PHE A 33 2.83 34.09 0.57
CA PHE A 33 3.30 34.05 1.95
C PHE A 33 4.12 32.80 2.23
N ASN A 34 4.66 32.74 3.44
CA ASN A 34 5.19 31.53 4.03
C ASN A 34 4.90 31.54 5.53
N LYS A 35 5.27 30.46 6.22
CA LYS A 35 5.05 30.32 7.67
C LYS A 35 5.58 31.48 8.53
N THR A 36 6.63 32.17 8.08
CA THR A 36 7.25 33.30 8.82
C THR A 36 6.72 34.67 8.41
N THR A 37 6.18 34.81 7.20
CA THR A 37 5.68 36.09 6.67
C THR A 37 4.16 36.21 6.77
N ASN A 38 3.42 35.11 6.92
CA ASN A 38 1.96 35.13 7.01
C ASN A 38 1.48 36.01 8.18
N GLY A 39 0.71 37.06 7.87
CA GLY A 39 0.18 38.01 8.85
C GLY A 39 1.15 39.12 9.27
N ASN A 40 2.34 39.21 8.66
CA ASN A 40 3.29 40.26 8.97
C ASN A 40 2.84 41.60 8.37
N THR A 41 2.62 42.60 9.24
CA THR A 41 2.14 43.94 8.84
C THR A 41 3.07 44.68 7.89
N SER A 42 4.35 44.30 7.82
CA SER A 42 5.35 44.90 6.92
C SER A 42 5.35 44.31 5.51
N ASN A 43 4.49 43.34 5.20
CA ASN A 43 4.44 42.72 3.88
C ASN A 43 4.01 43.71 2.78
N ASN A 44 3.08 44.64 3.10
CA ASN A 44 2.44 45.53 2.14
C ASN A 44 1.84 44.76 0.95
N ILE A 45 1.02 43.76 1.24
CA ILE A 45 0.37 42.91 0.25
C ILE A 45 -1.13 42.99 0.43
N ILE A 46 -1.83 43.26 -0.68
CA ILE A 46 -3.27 43.09 -0.82
C ILE A 46 -3.49 42.06 -1.91
N ALA A 47 -4.25 41.00 -1.61
CA ALA A 47 -4.58 39.95 -2.56
C ALA A 47 -6.09 39.68 -2.55
N ILE A 48 -6.60 39.29 -3.71
CA ILE A 48 -7.94 38.72 -3.85
C ILE A 48 -7.76 37.24 -4.14
N GLU A 49 -8.21 36.38 -3.23
CA GLU A 49 -8.09 34.93 -3.38
C GLU A 49 -9.36 34.33 -4.00
N LEU A 50 -9.16 33.31 -4.83
CA LEU A 50 -10.20 32.40 -5.29
C LEU A 50 -9.80 31.02 -4.76
N ASP A 51 -10.35 30.62 -3.62
CA ASP A 51 -9.92 29.41 -2.93
C ASP A 51 -10.89 28.24 -3.19
N ILE A 52 -10.30 27.09 -3.52
CA ILE A 52 -10.97 25.85 -3.88
C ILE A 52 -10.75 24.75 -2.83
N ASN A 53 -10.14 25.08 -1.69
CA ASN A 53 -9.82 24.13 -0.65
C ASN A 53 -9.95 24.79 0.72
N LYS A 54 -10.80 24.23 1.58
CA LYS A 54 -10.96 24.73 2.95
C LYS A 54 -9.74 24.41 3.81
N ASP A 55 -9.15 25.44 4.39
CA ASP A 55 -8.15 25.38 5.44
C ASP A 55 -8.63 26.01 6.75
N GLU A 56 -8.72 25.20 7.81
CA GLU A 56 -9.15 25.68 9.13
C GLU A 56 -8.09 26.56 9.81
N GLU A 57 -6.80 26.43 9.48
CA GLU A 57 -5.72 27.25 10.04
C GLU A 57 -5.83 28.71 9.57
N PHE A 58 -6.24 28.92 8.31
CA PHE A 58 -6.41 30.26 7.71
C PHE A 58 -7.80 30.84 7.93
N GLY A 59 -8.73 30.06 8.46
CA GLY A 59 -10.07 30.52 8.84
C GLY A 59 -11.05 30.54 7.68
N ASP A 60 -10.86 29.63 6.72
CA ASP A 60 -11.69 29.54 5.53
C ASP A 60 -13.13 29.19 5.87
N ILE A 61 -14.06 29.87 5.21
CA ILE A 61 -15.49 29.69 5.45
C ILE A 61 -16.02 28.39 4.84
N ASP A 62 -15.52 28.01 3.67
CA ASP A 62 -15.85 26.80 2.92
C ASP A 62 -14.73 26.45 1.91
N ASP A 63 -14.93 25.41 1.10
CA ASP A 63 -13.98 24.94 0.07
C ASP A 63 -14.22 25.57 -1.31
N ASN A 64 -14.94 26.69 -1.38
CA ASN A 64 -15.31 27.38 -2.61
C ASN A 64 -15.64 28.85 -2.32
N HIS A 65 -14.64 29.67 -2.01
CA HIS A 65 -14.85 31.06 -1.59
C HIS A 65 -13.95 32.07 -2.31
N VAL A 66 -14.34 33.34 -2.19
CA VAL A 66 -13.54 34.50 -2.58
C VAL A 66 -13.20 35.29 -1.33
N GLY A 67 -11.97 35.77 -1.22
CA GLY A 67 -11.50 36.51 -0.06
C GLY A 67 -10.68 37.76 -0.44
N ILE A 68 -10.70 38.77 0.44
CA ILE A 68 -9.79 39.91 0.42
C ILE A 68 -8.76 39.71 1.53
N ASN A 69 -7.51 39.54 1.16
CA ASN A 69 -6.39 39.25 2.05
C ASN A 69 -5.50 40.49 2.17
N ILE A 70 -5.19 40.89 3.40
CA ILE A 70 -4.24 41.97 3.67
C ILE A 70 -3.12 41.41 4.55
N ASN A 71 -1.90 41.40 4.01
CA ASN A 71 -0.67 40.95 4.67
C ASN A 71 -0.63 39.50 5.20
N GLY A 72 -1.67 38.69 4.99
CA GLY A 72 -1.69 37.27 5.34
C GLY A 72 -2.89 36.54 4.72
N LEU A 73 -2.92 35.21 4.87
CA LEU A 73 -3.90 34.31 4.25
C LEU A 73 -5.28 34.35 4.89
N ARG A 74 -5.40 34.80 6.14
CA ARG A 74 -6.72 34.98 6.73
C ARG A 74 -7.40 36.18 6.10
N SER A 75 -8.44 35.95 5.30
CA SER A 75 -9.15 37.03 4.61
C SER A 75 -9.81 37.98 5.63
N VAL A 76 -9.73 39.27 5.35
CA VAL A 76 -10.40 40.34 6.10
C VAL A 76 -11.90 40.30 5.86
N VAL A 77 -12.28 39.98 4.63
CA VAL A 77 -13.66 39.76 4.18
C VAL A 77 -13.64 38.57 3.22
N SER A 78 -14.58 37.65 3.37
CA SER A 78 -14.78 36.53 2.45
C SER A 78 -16.25 36.17 2.31
N ALA A 79 -16.60 35.54 1.20
CA ALA A 79 -17.94 35.02 0.92
C ALA A 79 -17.85 33.77 0.03
N PRO A 80 -18.83 32.86 0.10
CA PRO A 80 -18.91 31.74 -0.84
C PRO A 80 -18.88 32.26 -2.27
N ALA A 81 -18.20 31.57 -3.18
CA ALA A 81 -18.07 32.03 -4.55
C ALA A 81 -19.44 32.04 -5.24
N GLY A 82 -19.79 33.19 -5.81
CA GLY A 82 -21.09 33.42 -6.42
C GLY A 82 -21.25 34.86 -6.89
N TYR A 83 -22.48 35.22 -7.27
CA TYR A 83 -22.82 36.55 -7.76
C TYR A 83 -24.27 36.89 -7.44
N TYR A 84 -24.58 38.18 -7.38
CA TYR A 84 -25.95 38.67 -7.31
C TYR A 84 -26.45 38.95 -8.74
N ASP A 85 -27.58 38.38 -9.14
CA ASP A 85 -28.14 38.62 -10.48
C ASP A 85 -29.03 39.87 -10.44
N ASP A 86 -28.70 40.88 -11.26
CA ASP A 86 -29.44 42.15 -11.30
C ASP A 86 -30.91 41.98 -11.74
N ASN A 87 -31.26 40.88 -12.42
CA ASN A 87 -32.63 40.63 -12.87
C ASN A 87 -33.56 40.15 -11.75
N ASP A 88 -33.05 39.32 -10.83
CA ASP A 88 -33.87 38.73 -9.75
C ASP A 88 -33.45 39.18 -8.34
N GLY A 89 -32.31 39.89 -8.22
CA GLY A 89 -31.73 40.38 -6.98
C GLY A 89 -31.24 39.27 -6.05
N LYS A 90 -31.04 38.05 -6.54
CA LYS A 90 -30.67 36.90 -5.71
C LYS A 90 -29.22 36.51 -5.91
N PHE A 91 -28.69 35.92 -4.85
CA PHE A 91 -27.39 35.27 -4.87
C PHE A 91 -27.44 33.92 -5.58
N HIS A 92 -26.55 33.73 -6.55
CA HIS A 92 -26.36 32.49 -7.29
C HIS A 92 -24.95 31.96 -7.04
N ASN A 93 -24.85 30.71 -6.58
CA ASN A 93 -23.58 30.05 -6.31
C ASN A 93 -22.80 29.78 -7.61
N LEU A 94 -21.49 30.01 -7.56
CA LEU A 94 -20.54 29.63 -8.59
C LEU A 94 -19.54 28.62 -8.03
N SER A 95 -19.36 27.50 -8.72
CA SER A 95 -18.30 26.55 -8.40
C SER A 95 -17.02 26.94 -9.12
N LEU A 96 -15.99 27.32 -8.37
CA LEU A 96 -14.66 27.69 -8.86
C LEU A 96 -13.99 26.53 -9.63
N VAL A 97 -14.31 25.28 -9.28
CA VAL A 97 -13.80 24.07 -9.96
C VAL A 97 -14.70 23.58 -11.11
N SER A 98 -15.70 24.36 -11.51
CA SER A 98 -16.63 23.97 -12.58
C SER A 98 -15.98 23.85 -13.97
N GLY A 99 -14.80 24.44 -14.16
CA GLY A 99 -14.14 24.55 -15.46
C GLY A 99 -14.81 25.54 -16.42
N LYS A 100 -15.85 26.26 -15.97
CA LYS A 100 -16.46 27.35 -16.71
C LYS A 100 -15.61 28.61 -16.58
N VAL A 101 -15.64 29.45 -17.62
CA VAL A 101 -14.95 30.74 -17.58
C VAL A 101 -15.75 31.69 -16.69
N MET A 102 -15.07 32.34 -15.76
CA MET A 102 -15.64 33.35 -14.88
C MET A 102 -14.95 34.68 -15.11
N ARG A 103 -15.62 35.77 -14.75
CA ARG A 103 -15.09 37.14 -14.80
C ARG A 103 -14.92 37.65 -13.37
N LEU A 104 -13.75 38.19 -13.06
CA LEU A 104 -13.42 38.80 -11.77
C LEU A 104 -13.13 40.29 -11.94
N SER A 105 -13.98 41.15 -11.38
CA SER A 105 -13.79 42.61 -11.27
C SER A 105 -13.37 42.98 -9.85
N ILE A 106 -12.46 43.93 -9.69
CA ILE A 106 -11.90 44.37 -8.41
C ILE A 106 -11.83 45.91 -8.43
N VAL A 107 -12.85 46.66 -8.03
CA VAL A 107 -12.80 48.13 -8.16
C VAL A 107 -12.39 48.79 -6.85
N TYR A 108 -11.34 49.62 -6.84
CA TYR A 108 -10.98 50.45 -5.69
C TYR A 108 -11.28 51.93 -5.94
N SER A 109 -12.21 52.49 -5.16
CA SER A 109 -12.45 53.92 -5.08
C SER A 109 -11.60 54.53 -3.98
N GLN A 110 -10.59 55.32 -4.34
CA GLN A 110 -9.78 56.07 -3.37
C GLN A 110 -10.60 57.15 -2.62
N PRO A 111 -11.49 57.93 -3.26
CA PRO A 111 -12.34 58.89 -2.55
C PRO A 111 -13.24 58.22 -1.51
N ASP A 112 -13.85 57.08 -1.86
CA ASP A 112 -14.77 56.37 -0.97
C ASP A 112 -14.06 55.41 -0.01
N LYS A 113 -12.76 55.16 -0.25
CA LYS A 113 -11.92 54.20 0.46
C LYS A 113 -12.58 52.82 0.48
N GLN A 114 -12.99 52.36 -0.70
CA GLN A 114 -13.81 51.18 -0.85
C GLN A 114 -13.28 50.27 -1.95
N LEU A 115 -13.00 49.02 -1.60
CA LEU A 115 -12.62 47.94 -2.51
C LEU A 115 -13.81 47.01 -2.71
N ASN A 116 -14.26 46.89 -3.95
CA ASN A 116 -15.35 46.01 -4.35
C ASN A 116 -14.80 44.87 -5.21
N VAL A 117 -15.20 43.64 -4.93
CA VAL A 117 -14.86 42.46 -5.72
C VAL A 117 -16.13 41.85 -6.26
N THR A 118 -16.23 41.68 -7.58
CA THR A 118 -17.37 41.06 -8.24
C THR A 118 -16.89 39.85 -9.03
N LEU A 119 -17.47 38.68 -8.75
CA LEU A 119 -17.29 37.46 -9.53
C LEU A 119 -18.58 37.22 -10.32
N SER A 120 -18.50 36.76 -11.57
CA SER A 120 -19.69 36.39 -12.36
C SER A 120 -19.34 35.38 -13.46
N PRO A 121 -20.33 34.72 -14.09
CA PRO A 121 -20.10 34.02 -15.35
C PRO A 121 -19.54 34.96 -16.41
N ALA A 122 -18.64 34.47 -17.28
CA ALA A 122 -18.06 35.30 -18.33
C ALA A 122 -19.06 35.64 -19.46
N GLU A 123 -20.17 34.89 -19.54
CA GLU A 123 -21.29 35.05 -20.47
C GLU A 123 -22.08 36.34 -20.25
N PHE A 124 -21.97 36.95 -19.07
CA PHE A 124 -22.70 38.17 -18.77
C PHE A 124 -22.12 39.32 -19.60
N SER A 125 -22.99 40.07 -20.27
CA SER A 125 -22.60 41.29 -20.99
C SER A 125 -21.98 42.28 -20.01
N ASP A 126 -22.72 42.52 -18.93
CA ASP A 126 -22.41 43.52 -17.91
C ASP A 126 -22.00 42.85 -16.61
N THR A 127 -21.13 43.52 -15.86
CA THR A 127 -20.75 43.05 -14.52
C THR A 127 -21.90 43.33 -13.56
N PRO A 128 -22.25 42.40 -12.66
CA PRO A 128 -23.27 42.63 -11.64
C PRO A 128 -23.09 43.95 -10.89
N LEU A 129 -24.18 44.68 -10.66
CA LEU A 129 -24.15 45.96 -9.94
C LEU A 129 -23.76 45.77 -8.47
N GLU A 130 -24.25 44.71 -7.85
CA GLU A 130 -23.91 44.37 -6.47
C GLU A 130 -22.62 43.52 -6.42
N PRO A 131 -21.56 44.01 -5.74
CA PRO A 131 -20.32 43.25 -5.63
C PRO A 131 -20.48 42.06 -4.68
N LEU A 132 -19.73 40.99 -4.94
CA LEU A 132 -19.66 39.84 -4.06
C LEU A 132 -19.06 40.22 -2.70
N LEU A 133 -17.96 40.99 -2.71
CA LEU A 133 -17.30 41.49 -1.50
C LEU A 133 -17.19 43.01 -1.58
N SER A 134 -17.39 43.67 -0.45
CA SER A 134 -17.15 45.11 -0.31
C SER A 134 -16.40 45.40 0.97
N LEU A 135 -15.22 45.99 0.87
CA LEU A 135 -14.38 46.39 1.99
C LEU A 135 -14.24 47.91 2.01
N LYS A 136 -14.87 48.55 3.00
CA LYS A 136 -14.73 49.98 3.26
C LYS A 136 -13.53 50.25 4.18
N GLN A 137 -12.35 50.35 3.58
CA GLN A 137 -11.09 50.57 4.29
C GLN A 137 -10.13 51.42 3.45
N ASP A 138 -9.38 52.28 4.14
CA ASP A 138 -8.26 53.01 3.54
C ASP A 138 -7.12 52.04 3.23
N LEU A 139 -6.84 51.81 1.95
CA LEU A 139 -5.76 50.93 1.52
C LEU A 139 -4.42 51.65 1.35
N SER A 140 -4.39 52.99 1.40
CA SER A 140 -3.15 53.76 1.25
C SER A 140 -2.00 53.33 2.15
N PRO A 141 -2.19 52.88 3.42
CA PRO A 141 -1.10 52.38 4.26
C PRO A 141 -0.38 51.13 3.73
N TYR A 142 -0.99 50.38 2.81
CA TYR A 142 -0.43 49.15 2.24
C TYR A 142 0.10 49.35 0.82
N ILE A 143 -0.08 50.54 0.23
CA ILE A 143 0.36 50.87 -1.12
C ILE A 143 1.67 51.64 -1.03
N LEU A 144 2.72 51.10 -1.66
CA LEU A 144 4.03 51.73 -1.76
C LEU A 144 4.13 52.59 -3.03
N GLU A 145 5.10 53.51 -3.06
CA GLU A 145 5.38 54.35 -4.24
C GLU A 145 5.65 53.50 -5.49
N GLU A 146 6.38 52.41 -5.32
CA GLU A 146 6.60 51.38 -6.32
C GLU A 146 5.96 50.07 -5.84
N MET A 147 5.00 49.56 -6.61
CA MET A 147 4.33 48.30 -6.33
C MET A 147 4.13 47.53 -7.63
N TYR A 148 4.01 46.21 -7.51
CA TYR A 148 3.74 45.35 -8.64
C TYR A 148 2.35 44.77 -8.55
N LEU A 149 1.62 44.84 -9.66
CA LEU A 149 0.45 44.01 -9.86
C LEU A 149 0.91 42.68 -10.43
N GLY A 150 0.36 41.59 -9.91
CA GLY A 150 0.74 40.28 -10.37
C GLY A 150 -0.26 39.21 -10.02
N PHE A 151 0.09 38.00 -10.44
CA PHE A 151 -0.73 36.84 -10.22
C PHE A 151 0.06 35.65 -9.78
N THR A 152 -0.63 34.80 -9.02
CA THR A 152 -0.05 33.62 -8.42
C THR A 152 -1.11 32.55 -8.26
N ALA A 153 -0.68 31.31 -8.39
CA ALA A 153 -1.51 30.15 -8.15
C ALA A 153 -0.62 29.03 -7.63
N SER A 154 -1.12 28.28 -6.66
CA SER A 154 -0.48 27.10 -6.12
C SER A 154 -1.43 25.92 -6.20
N THR A 155 -0.85 24.72 -6.14
CA THR A 155 -1.63 23.50 -5.99
C THR A 155 -1.21 22.82 -4.70
N GLY A 156 -2.21 22.38 -3.94
CA GLY A 156 -2.03 21.67 -2.68
C GLY A 156 -2.47 20.22 -2.78
N SER A 157 -3.14 19.74 -1.74
CA SER A 157 -3.76 18.41 -1.65
C SER A 157 -4.78 18.16 -2.78
N VAL A 158 -5.48 19.23 -3.19
CA VAL A 158 -6.35 19.25 -4.36
C VAL A 158 -5.55 19.78 -5.55
N GLY A 159 -5.38 18.94 -6.57
CA GLY A 159 -4.71 19.32 -7.80
C GLY A 159 -5.64 20.11 -8.71
N ALA A 160 -5.24 21.32 -9.09
CA ALA A 160 -5.96 22.18 -10.02
C ALA A 160 -5.03 22.73 -11.11
N ILE A 161 -5.61 23.17 -12.22
CA ILE A 161 -4.88 23.96 -13.22
C ILE A 161 -5.56 25.31 -13.31
N HIS A 162 -4.77 26.37 -13.16
CA HIS A 162 -5.24 27.74 -13.15
C HIS A 162 -4.91 28.39 -14.49
N TYR A 163 -5.94 28.83 -15.20
CA TYR A 163 -5.82 29.53 -16.47
C TYR A 163 -6.38 30.93 -16.34
N MET A 164 -5.71 31.90 -16.96
CA MET A 164 -6.43 33.07 -17.47
C MET A 164 -6.31 33.23 -18.95
N LEU A 165 -7.35 33.85 -19.47
CA LEU A 165 -7.54 34.09 -20.87
C LEU A 165 -7.14 35.52 -21.25
N ASN A 166 -7.53 36.53 -20.49
CA ASN A 166 -7.25 37.93 -20.80
C ASN A 166 -7.34 38.82 -19.57
N SER A 167 -6.45 39.80 -19.38
CA SER A 167 -6.45 40.75 -18.25
C SER A 167 -6.39 42.21 -18.71
N VAL A 168 -7.16 43.09 -18.07
CA VAL A 168 -7.17 44.53 -18.38
C VAL A 168 -6.95 45.34 -17.09
N SER A 169 -6.23 46.44 -17.18
CA SER A 169 -6.06 47.37 -16.05
C SER A 169 -6.07 48.80 -16.57
N GLY A 170 -6.83 49.67 -15.93
CA GLY A 170 -6.92 51.08 -16.31
C GLY A 170 -7.58 51.92 -15.22
N PRO A 171 -7.54 53.26 -15.35
CA PRO A 171 -8.16 54.18 -14.40
C PRO A 171 -9.69 54.28 -14.55
N GLU A 172 -10.25 53.73 -15.64
CA GLU A 172 -11.67 53.80 -15.97
C GLU A 172 -12.31 52.41 -15.89
N VAL A 173 -13.53 52.35 -15.36
CA VAL A 173 -14.33 51.11 -15.27
C VAL A 173 -14.92 50.83 -16.65
N ASP A 174 -14.09 50.39 -17.60
CA ASP A 174 -14.58 49.89 -18.89
C ASP A 174 -14.62 48.36 -18.87
N TYR A 175 -15.78 47.80 -19.25
CA TYR A 175 -16.02 46.36 -19.29
C TYR A 175 -15.99 45.91 -20.75
N PRO A 176 -14.81 45.58 -21.31
CA PRO A 176 -14.75 45.16 -22.70
C PRO A 176 -15.62 43.92 -22.89
N SER A 177 -16.48 43.96 -23.90
CA SER A 177 -17.31 42.82 -24.27
C SER A 177 -16.40 41.60 -24.51
N PHE A 178 -16.66 40.52 -23.79
CA PHE A 178 -15.88 39.29 -23.91
C PHE A 178 -16.51 38.36 -24.93
N ASP A 179 -15.85 38.16 -26.07
CA ASP A 179 -16.29 37.18 -27.06
C ASP A 179 -15.86 35.77 -26.65
N ILE A 180 -16.82 35.01 -26.11
CA ILE A 180 -16.64 33.62 -25.68
C ILE A 180 -16.23 32.70 -26.83
N SER A 181 -16.56 33.05 -28.08
CA SER A 181 -16.21 32.22 -29.23
C SER A 181 -14.70 32.16 -29.50
N VAL A 182 -13.93 33.09 -28.94
CA VAL A 182 -12.47 33.16 -29.05
C VAL A 182 -11.77 32.39 -27.92
N VAL A 183 -12.52 31.88 -26.93
CA VAL A 183 -11.94 31.14 -25.81
C VAL A 183 -11.36 29.81 -26.29
N PRO A 184 -10.05 29.57 -26.12
CA PRO A 184 -9.47 28.28 -26.44
C PRO A 184 -10.09 27.21 -25.55
N THR A 185 -10.32 26.03 -26.12
CA THR A 185 -10.66 24.85 -25.31
C THR A 185 -9.49 24.55 -24.38
N LEU A 186 -9.72 24.70 -23.07
CA LEU A 186 -8.72 24.40 -22.07
C LEU A 186 -8.40 22.90 -22.12
N PRO A 187 -7.11 22.51 -22.05
CA PRO A 187 -6.77 21.10 -22.08
C PRO A 187 -7.39 20.42 -20.84
N PRO A 188 -7.87 19.18 -21.00
CA PRO A 188 -8.47 18.47 -19.88
C PRO A 188 -7.43 18.28 -18.78
N TYR A 189 -7.87 18.36 -17.52
CA TYR A 189 -7.02 18.02 -16.39
C TYR A 189 -6.40 16.63 -16.62
N PRO A 190 -5.08 16.46 -16.46
CA PRO A 190 -4.42 15.20 -16.75
C PRO A 190 -5.10 14.10 -15.93
N LYS A 191 -5.62 13.09 -16.64
CA LYS A 191 -6.22 11.94 -15.97
C LYS A 191 -5.15 11.36 -15.07
N LYS A 192 -5.46 11.22 -13.78
CA LYS A 192 -4.59 10.54 -12.82
C LYS A 192 -4.20 9.20 -13.47
N VAL A 193 -2.90 8.97 -13.64
CA VAL A 193 -2.42 7.70 -14.20
C VAL A 193 -3.04 6.62 -13.34
N THR A 194 -3.97 5.85 -13.89
CA THR A 194 -4.68 4.85 -13.12
C THR A 194 -3.64 3.89 -12.56
N ASP A 195 -3.51 3.84 -11.23
CA ASP A 195 -2.61 2.95 -10.50
C ASP A 195 -2.90 1.47 -10.73
N LYS A 196 -3.85 1.12 -11.62
CA LYS A 196 -4.16 -0.24 -12.04
C LYS A 196 -2.90 -1.02 -12.42
N THR A 197 -1.98 -0.44 -13.18
CA THR A 197 -0.72 -1.13 -13.53
C THR A 197 0.18 -1.36 -12.31
N ARG A 198 0.30 -0.37 -11.40
CA ARG A 198 1.07 -0.51 -10.15
C ARG A 198 0.44 -1.54 -9.21
N ILE A 199 -0.88 -1.54 -9.06
CA ILE A 199 -1.63 -2.50 -8.25
C ILE A 199 -1.49 -3.91 -8.83
N ILE A 200 -1.64 -4.09 -10.15
CA ILE A 200 -1.46 -5.39 -10.80
C ILE A 200 -0.03 -5.91 -10.56
N LEU A 201 0.99 -5.07 -10.74
CA LEU A 201 2.38 -5.46 -10.50
C LEU A 201 2.62 -5.87 -9.04
N ALA A 202 2.07 -5.11 -8.07
CA ALA A 202 2.19 -5.44 -6.65
C ALA A 202 1.51 -6.77 -6.31
N VAL A 203 0.30 -7.02 -6.83
CA VAL A 203 -0.44 -8.28 -6.62
C VAL A 203 0.31 -9.46 -7.25
N CYS A 204 0.82 -9.31 -8.47
CA CYS A 204 1.61 -10.36 -9.13
C CYS A 204 2.89 -10.69 -8.36
N LEU A 205 3.58 -9.68 -7.81
CA LEU A 205 4.78 -9.88 -7.00
C LEU A 205 4.49 -10.66 -5.71
N ILE A 206 3.42 -10.29 -4.99
CA ILE A 206 2.98 -11.00 -3.78
C ILE A 206 2.63 -12.45 -4.10
N LEU A 207 1.92 -12.69 -5.22
CA LEU A 207 1.56 -14.04 -5.65
C LEU A 207 2.80 -14.88 -5.99
N ALA A 208 3.78 -14.31 -6.68
CA ALA A 208 5.02 -15.01 -7.02
C ALA A 208 5.85 -15.39 -5.78
N VAL A 209 5.96 -14.47 -4.82
CA VAL A 209 6.70 -14.70 -3.57
C VAL A 209 6.02 -15.78 -2.71
N THR A 210 4.69 -15.76 -2.62
CA THR A 210 3.93 -16.77 -1.87
C THR A 210 4.06 -18.16 -2.48
N ILE A 211 4.00 -18.28 -3.80
CA ILE A 211 4.22 -19.55 -4.51
C ILE A 211 5.65 -20.07 -4.24
N ALA A 212 6.67 -19.22 -4.35
CA ALA A 212 8.06 -19.59 -4.09
C ALA A 212 8.29 -20.05 -2.63
N PHE A 213 7.63 -19.41 -1.68
CA PHE A 213 7.71 -19.79 -0.27
C PHE A 213 7.07 -21.17 -0.01
N VAL A 214 5.88 -21.42 -0.59
CA VAL A 214 5.18 -22.70 -0.44
C VAL A 214 5.98 -23.84 -1.08
N THR A 215 6.54 -23.65 -2.27
CA THR A 215 7.35 -24.69 -2.94
C THR A 215 8.64 -24.99 -2.16
N SER A 216 9.29 -23.97 -1.61
CA SER A 216 10.45 -24.12 -0.73
C SER A 216 10.11 -24.90 0.55
N LEU A 217 8.99 -24.57 1.20
CA LEU A 217 8.53 -25.26 2.41
C LEU A 217 8.22 -26.74 2.13
N ILE A 218 7.51 -27.04 1.04
CA ILE A 218 7.22 -28.43 0.62
C ILE A 218 8.53 -29.17 0.36
N GLY A 219 9.46 -28.58 -0.39
CA GLY A 219 10.78 -29.17 -0.66
C GLY A 219 11.56 -29.46 0.61
N PHE A 220 11.54 -28.55 1.58
CA PHE A 220 12.18 -28.72 2.88
C PHE A 220 11.55 -29.88 3.69
N LEU A 221 10.22 -30.00 3.71
CA LEU A 221 9.53 -31.10 4.38
C LEU A 221 9.88 -32.46 3.76
N PHE A 222 9.93 -32.55 2.43
CA PHE A 222 10.37 -33.76 1.72
C PHE A 222 11.83 -34.09 2.02
N TYR A 223 12.72 -33.10 2.02
CA TYR A 223 14.12 -33.28 2.38
C TYR A 223 14.29 -33.84 3.81
N MET A 224 13.58 -33.26 4.78
CA MET A 224 13.60 -33.72 6.17
C MET A 224 13.05 -35.14 6.32
N ARG A 225 11.97 -35.48 5.59
CA ARG A 225 11.42 -36.84 5.58
C ARG A 225 12.42 -37.85 4.99
N HIS A 226 13.08 -37.51 3.90
CA HIS A 226 14.07 -38.37 3.28
C HIS A 226 15.29 -38.59 4.18
N LYS A 227 15.77 -37.55 4.88
CA LYS A 227 16.87 -37.67 5.86
C LYS A 227 16.52 -38.64 7.00
N LYS A 228 15.30 -38.57 7.55
CA LYS A 228 14.83 -39.51 8.58
C LYS A 228 14.73 -40.96 8.08
N VAL A 229 14.29 -41.17 6.83
CA VAL A 229 14.22 -42.52 6.26
C VAL A 229 15.60 -43.12 6.06
N LYS A 230 16.58 -42.33 5.60
CA LYS A 230 17.98 -42.76 5.49
C LYS A 230 18.62 -43.08 6.85
N GLU A 231 18.28 -42.36 7.90
CA GLU A 231 18.77 -42.63 9.25
C GLU A 231 18.18 -43.92 9.86
N VAL A 232 16.98 -44.33 9.43
CA VAL A 232 16.30 -45.55 9.91
C VAL A 232 16.80 -46.83 9.23
N LEU A 233 17.38 -46.73 8.03
CA LEU A 233 18.00 -47.87 7.34
C LEU A 233 19.52 -47.75 7.48
N GLU A 234 20.10 -48.55 8.39
CA GLU A 234 21.55 -48.59 8.55
C GLU A 234 22.20 -49.20 7.29
N GLU A 235 23.33 -48.65 6.82
CA GLU A 235 23.95 -49.02 5.51
C GLU A 235 24.21 -50.52 5.34
N TRP A 236 24.38 -51.26 6.43
CA TRP A 236 24.57 -52.72 6.41
C TRP A 236 23.28 -53.50 6.07
N GLU A 237 22.09 -52.94 6.28
CA GLU A 237 20.80 -53.57 5.90
C GLU A 237 20.59 -53.57 4.37
N ILE A 238 21.19 -52.61 3.65
CA ILE A 238 20.99 -52.41 2.22
C ILE A 238 21.85 -53.37 1.38
N GLN A 239 23.00 -53.80 1.90
CA GLN A 239 23.99 -54.47 1.06
C GLN A 239 23.88 -56.00 1.03
N TYR A 240 23.73 -56.73 2.15
CA TYR A 240 23.82 -58.22 2.16
C TYR A 240 23.22 -58.90 3.42
N GLY A 241 21.97 -58.60 3.82
CA GLY A 241 21.33 -59.15 5.04
C GLY A 241 20.25 -60.24 4.79
N PRO A 242 20.02 -61.17 5.74
CA PRO A 242 18.88 -62.12 5.70
C PRO A 242 17.53 -61.38 5.75
N HIS A 243 16.43 -62.02 5.30
CA HIS A 243 15.14 -61.37 5.06
C HIS A 243 14.58 -60.67 6.31
N ARG A 244 14.15 -59.40 6.19
CA ARG A 244 13.55 -58.66 7.30
C ARG A 244 12.04 -58.91 7.35
N PHE A 245 11.61 -59.71 8.32
CA PHE A 245 10.19 -59.98 8.58
C PHE A 245 9.51 -58.78 9.25
N ALA A 246 8.25 -58.54 8.93
CA ALA A 246 7.43 -57.59 9.68
C ALA A 246 7.02 -58.21 11.02
N TYR A 247 6.98 -57.41 12.10
CA TYR A 247 6.58 -57.90 13.43
C TYR A 247 5.21 -58.60 13.41
N LYS A 248 4.27 -58.06 12.63
CA LYS A 248 2.92 -58.62 12.47
C LYS A 248 2.94 -60.05 11.90
N GLU A 249 3.89 -60.35 11.01
CA GLU A 249 4.05 -61.70 10.44
C GLU A 249 4.51 -62.68 11.50
N LEU A 250 5.53 -62.32 12.29
CA LEU A 250 6.03 -63.18 13.38
C LEU A 250 5.01 -63.32 14.51
N TYR A 251 4.28 -62.25 14.84
CA TYR A 251 3.20 -62.29 15.80
C TYR A 251 2.10 -63.27 15.37
N ASN A 252 1.70 -63.23 14.10
CA ASN A 252 0.71 -64.17 13.57
C ASN A 252 1.27 -65.60 13.53
N ALA A 253 2.50 -65.78 13.06
CA ALA A 253 3.15 -67.08 12.93
C ALA A 253 3.25 -67.80 14.29
N THR A 254 3.59 -67.08 15.35
CA THR A 254 3.73 -67.60 16.72
C THR A 254 2.43 -67.56 17.53
N LYS A 255 1.29 -67.26 16.88
CA LYS A 255 -0.03 -67.11 17.53
C LYS A 255 -0.04 -66.12 18.69
N GLY A 256 0.76 -65.06 18.56
CA GLY A 256 0.92 -63.97 19.52
C GLY A 256 1.97 -64.25 20.60
N PHE A 257 3.02 -65.02 20.30
CA PHE A 257 4.08 -65.36 21.25
C PHE A 257 3.57 -65.98 22.56
N LYS A 258 2.53 -66.82 22.47
CA LYS A 258 1.91 -67.48 23.63
C LYS A 258 2.86 -68.52 24.23
N GLU A 259 2.78 -68.74 25.54
CA GLU A 259 3.58 -69.74 26.26
C GLU A 259 3.45 -71.16 25.67
N LYS A 260 2.25 -71.51 25.18
CA LYS A 260 2.00 -72.79 24.49
C LYS A 260 2.82 -73.00 23.21
N GLN A 261 3.49 -71.97 22.71
CA GLN A 261 4.35 -72.05 21.53
C GLN A 261 5.83 -71.97 21.89
N VAL A 262 6.21 -71.93 23.17
CA VAL A 262 7.63 -71.90 23.57
C VAL A 262 8.25 -73.27 23.33
N LEU A 263 9.30 -73.29 22.50
CA LEU A 263 10.16 -74.46 22.26
C LEU A 263 11.29 -74.54 23.28
N GLY A 264 11.75 -73.40 23.79
CA GLY A 264 12.81 -73.33 24.78
C GLY A 264 13.01 -71.91 25.33
N SER A 265 13.53 -71.83 26.56
CA SER A 265 13.82 -70.57 27.25
C SER A 265 15.16 -70.66 27.98
N GLY A 266 16.02 -69.65 27.83
CA GLY A 266 17.28 -69.58 28.56
C GLY A 266 17.86 -68.15 28.59
N GLY A 267 19.14 -68.03 28.95
CA GLY A 267 19.81 -66.72 29.06
C GLY A 267 19.82 -65.89 27.77
N PHE A 268 19.75 -66.55 26.61
CA PHE A 268 19.72 -65.94 25.28
C PHE A 268 18.30 -65.57 24.79
N GLY A 269 17.30 -65.69 25.67
CA GLY A 269 15.91 -65.36 25.38
C GLY A 269 15.01 -66.58 25.22
N GLN A 270 13.88 -66.37 24.53
CA GLN A 270 12.82 -67.36 24.35
C GLN A 270 12.66 -67.71 22.87
N VAL A 271 12.56 -69.01 22.58
CA VAL A 271 12.34 -69.53 21.23
C VAL A 271 10.91 -70.01 21.13
N TYR A 272 10.19 -69.49 20.14
CA TYR A 272 8.80 -69.84 19.86
C TYR A 272 8.69 -70.64 18.57
N LYS A 273 7.83 -71.65 18.55
CA LYS A 273 7.35 -72.31 17.35
C LYS A 273 6.40 -71.36 16.62
N GLY A 274 6.56 -71.26 15.31
CA GLY A 274 5.60 -70.59 14.45
C GLY A 274 5.40 -71.32 13.13
N THR A 275 4.40 -70.88 12.38
CA THR A 275 4.16 -71.31 10.99
C THR A 275 4.02 -70.06 10.14
N LEU A 276 4.82 -69.96 9.07
CA LEU A 276 4.83 -68.74 8.25
C LEU A 276 3.47 -68.49 7.58
N PRO A 277 2.92 -67.27 7.58
CA PRO A 277 1.67 -67.00 6.89
C PRO A 277 1.81 -67.25 5.37
N GLY A 278 0.98 -68.14 4.82
CA GLY A 278 0.98 -68.46 3.38
C GLY A 278 1.86 -69.64 2.97
N SER A 279 2.61 -70.24 3.90
CA SER A 279 3.25 -71.54 3.71
C SER A 279 3.05 -72.41 4.95
N ASP A 280 2.90 -73.72 4.80
CA ASP A 280 2.88 -74.63 5.96
C ASP A 280 4.29 -74.88 6.53
N ALA A 281 5.23 -73.96 6.28
CA ALA A 281 6.60 -74.04 6.77
C ALA A 281 6.63 -73.70 8.26
N GLU A 282 7.10 -74.64 9.07
CA GLU A 282 7.38 -74.41 10.48
C GLU A 282 8.65 -73.58 10.61
N ILE A 283 8.67 -72.67 11.59
CA ILE A 283 9.81 -71.81 11.88
C ILE A 283 10.03 -71.73 13.39
N ALA A 284 11.28 -71.46 13.77
CA ALA A 284 11.63 -71.08 15.14
C ALA A 284 11.92 -69.57 15.21
N VAL A 285 11.17 -68.86 16.05
CA VAL A 285 11.35 -67.41 16.29
C VAL A 285 11.99 -67.22 17.65
N LYS A 286 13.29 -66.89 17.66
CA LYS A 286 14.05 -66.55 18.88
C LYS A 286 13.87 -65.07 19.19
N ARG A 287 13.17 -64.75 20.28
CA ARG A 287 13.13 -63.40 20.87
C ARG A 287 14.29 -63.26 21.84
N THR A 288 15.21 -62.34 21.53
CA THR A 288 16.34 -62.02 22.43
C THR A 288 15.84 -61.38 23.73
N SER A 289 16.57 -61.59 24.82
CA SER A 289 16.24 -60.98 26.12
C SER A 289 16.45 -59.46 26.08
N GLN A 290 15.46 -58.70 26.56
CA GLN A 290 15.57 -57.24 26.67
C GLN A 290 16.49 -56.86 27.83
N GLY A 291 17.47 -55.97 27.59
CA GLY A 291 18.11 -55.24 28.71
C GLY A 291 19.62 -55.01 28.68
N SER A 292 20.37 -55.34 27.61
CA SER A 292 21.80 -55.00 27.56
C SER A 292 22.28 -54.65 26.14
N SER A 293 23.30 -53.79 26.04
CA SER A 293 24.05 -53.55 24.80
C SER A 293 24.61 -54.86 24.21
N GLN A 294 24.86 -55.84 25.08
CA GLN A 294 25.29 -57.19 24.73
C GLN A 294 24.23 -57.93 23.89
N GLY A 295 22.93 -57.87 24.20
CA GLY A 295 21.88 -58.53 23.42
C GLY A 295 21.78 -58.01 21.97
N LYS A 296 21.97 -56.71 21.75
CA LYS A 296 22.05 -56.12 20.41
C LYS A 296 23.32 -56.57 19.68
N SER A 297 24.45 -56.64 20.39
CA SER A 297 25.71 -57.13 19.83
C SER A 297 25.63 -58.60 19.42
N GLU A 298 25.03 -59.45 20.25
CA GLU A 298 24.83 -60.88 19.96
C GLU A 298 23.88 -61.07 18.77
N PHE A 299 22.79 -60.31 18.71
CA PHE A 299 21.87 -60.31 17.58
C PHE A 299 22.57 -59.94 16.26
N ILE A 300 23.40 -58.89 16.26
CA ILE A 300 24.18 -58.47 15.08
C ILE A 300 25.23 -59.52 14.74
N ALA A 301 25.92 -60.09 15.72
CA ALA A 301 26.90 -61.15 15.51
C ALA A 301 26.24 -62.37 14.87
N GLU A 302 25.06 -62.79 15.35
CA GLU A 302 24.33 -63.94 14.84
C GLU A 302 23.85 -63.72 13.39
N ILE A 303 23.34 -62.53 13.07
CA ILE A 303 22.97 -62.15 11.69
C ILE A 303 24.17 -62.13 10.75
N SER A 304 25.28 -61.51 11.18
CA SER A 304 26.46 -61.31 10.33
C SER A 304 27.26 -62.60 10.09
N THR A 305 27.25 -63.52 11.06
CA THR A 305 27.97 -64.80 10.98
C THR A 305 27.09 -65.92 10.44
N ILE A 306 25.97 -66.25 11.10
CA ILE A 306 25.12 -67.39 10.75
C ILE A 306 24.23 -67.07 9.55
N GLY A 307 23.84 -65.81 9.35
CA GLY A 307 23.03 -65.41 8.19
C GLY A 307 23.65 -65.73 6.83
N ARG A 308 24.96 -66.01 6.78
CA ARG A 308 25.71 -66.38 5.55
C ARG A 308 26.18 -67.83 5.53
N LEU A 309 25.99 -68.59 6.61
CA LEU A 309 26.43 -69.98 6.71
C LEU A 309 25.32 -70.93 6.29
N ARG A 310 25.63 -71.85 5.37
CA ARG A 310 24.76 -72.97 5.01
C ARG A 310 25.54 -74.26 5.18
N HIS A 311 25.16 -75.05 6.17
CA HIS A 311 25.80 -76.32 6.46
C HIS A 311 24.74 -77.35 6.87
N PRO A 312 24.83 -78.63 6.44
CA PRO A 312 23.82 -79.65 6.74
C PRO A 312 23.54 -79.88 8.23
N ASN A 313 24.53 -79.59 9.08
CA ASN A 313 24.45 -79.77 10.54
C ASN A 313 24.18 -78.45 11.31
N LEU A 314 23.82 -77.36 10.63
CA LEU A 314 23.49 -76.07 11.25
C LEU A 314 22.10 -75.62 10.83
N VAL A 315 21.32 -75.12 11.80
CA VAL A 315 20.00 -74.55 11.54
C VAL A 315 20.15 -73.25 10.74
N ARG A 316 19.38 -73.11 9.66
CA ARG A 316 19.47 -71.98 8.74
C ARG A 316 18.74 -70.77 9.31
N LEU A 317 19.43 -69.63 9.39
CA LEU A 317 18.81 -68.34 9.66
C LEU A 317 18.06 -67.85 8.41
N LEU A 318 16.75 -67.75 8.49
CA LEU A 318 15.87 -67.29 7.42
C LEU A 318 15.80 -65.76 7.35
N GLY A 319 15.85 -65.12 8.52
CA GLY A 319 15.59 -63.70 8.63
C GLY A 319 15.63 -63.18 10.04
N TYR A 320 15.29 -61.91 10.17
CA TYR A 320 15.20 -61.23 11.45
C TYR A 320 14.04 -60.23 11.47
N CYS A 321 13.64 -59.80 12.65
CA CYS A 321 12.74 -58.68 12.83
C CYS A 321 13.25 -57.80 13.97
N ARG A 322 13.27 -56.48 13.74
CA ARG A 322 13.48 -55.48 14.79
C ARG A 322 12.21 -54.65 14.92
N HIS A 323 11.62 -54.67 16.11
CA HIS A 323 10.43 -53.90 16.44
C HIS A 323 10.64 -53.16 17.75
N LYS A 324 10.81 -51.84 17.67
CA LYS A 324 11.22 -51.01 18.82
C LYS A 324 12.52 -51.57 19.42
N GLU A 325 12.51 -51.96 20.68
CA GLU A 325 13.64 -52.57 21.40
C GLU A 325 13.66 -54.11 21.33
N ASP A 326 12.63 -54.74 20.75
CA ASP A 326 12.60 -56.19 20.59
C ASP A 326 13.35 -56.63 19.32
N LEU A 327 14.22 -57.63 19.48
CA LEU A 327 14.96 -58.26 18.39
C LEU A 327 14.60 -59.74 18.28
N PHE A 328 14.24 -60.16 17.07
CA PHE A 328 13.80 -61.51 16.74
C PHE A 328 14.66 -62.11 15.64
N LEU A 329 15.08 -63.35 15.80
CA LEU A 329 15.75 -64.14 14.78
C LEU A 329 14.83 -65.29 14.34
N VAL A 330 14.77 -65.55 13.04
CA VAL A 330 13.86 -66.52 12.43
C VAL A 330 14.67 -67.63 11.78
N TYR A 331 14.44 -68.86 12.20
CA TYR A 331 15.11 -70.06 11.72
C TYR A 331 14.12 -71.02 11.07
N ASP A 332 14.64 -71.88 10.19
CA ASP A 332 13.99 -73.11 9.70
C ASP A 332 13.79 -74.10 10.87
#